data_AF-A0AAV5CZR4-F1
#
_entry.id   AF-A0AAV5CZR4-F1
#
_cell.length_a   1.000
_cell.length_b   1.000
_cell.length_c   1.000
_cell.angle_alpha   90.00
_cell.angle_beta   90.00
_cell.angle_gamma   90.00
#
_symmetry.space_group_name_H-M   'P 1'
#
loop_
_entity.id
_entity.type
_entity.pdbx_description
1 polymer ?
#
loop_
_entity_poly.entity_id
_entity_poly.type
_entity_poly.pdbx_seq_one_letter_code
_entity_poly.pdbx_strand_id
1 'polypeptide(L)'
;MGSVAGDVSRLAYPPARRDDSVVDDYHGVKIPDPYRWLEDPDSEETKEFVARQAELAETVLAGCPDRENLRGEITRLFDHPRHGAPFRRGNKYFYFHNSGLQAQSVLYMQVCHDPLLELDP
;
A
#
# COMPACT_ATOMS: atom_id res chain seq x y z
N MET A 1 -4.79 -7.61 27.87
CA MET A 1 -4.88 -8.68 26.85
C MET A 1 -6.31 -8.69 26.33
N GLY A 2 -6.62 -7.84 25.35
CA GLY A 2 -7.95 -7.75 24.75
C GLY A 2 -8.06 -8.79 23.64
N SER A 3 -8.89 -9.80 23.84
CA SER A 3 -9.24 -10.78 22.81
C SER A 3 -10.00 -10.06 21.69
N VAL A 4 -9.37 -9.85 20.54
CA VAL A 4 -10.08 -9.50 19.29
C VAL A 4 -10.70 -10.79 18.76
N ALA A 5 -11.66 -11.32 19.50
CA ALA A 5 -12.63 -12.25 18.93
C ALA A 5 -13.71 -11.37 18.29
N GLY A 6 -13.37 -10.77 17.14
CA GLY A 6 -14.41 -10.28 16.25
C GLY A 6 -15.30 -11.48 15.94
N ASP A 7 -16.60 -11.36 16.19
CA ASP A 7 -17.57 -12.37 15.80
C ASP A 7 -17.35 -12.62 14.31
N VAL A 8 -16.75 -13.77 13.97
CA VAL A 8 -16.55 -14.19 12.59
C VAL A 8 -17.90 -14.67 12.10
N SER A 9 -18.81 -13.70 11.96
CA SER A 9 -20.01 -13.85 11.15
C SER A 9 -19.55 -14.47 9.83
N ARG A 10 -20.21 -15.55 9.44
CA ARG A 10 -19.78 -16.44 8.37
C ARG A 10 -19.44 -15.62 7.11
N LEU A 11 -18.14 -15.42 6.86
CA LEU A 11 -17.67 -14.61 5.74
C LEU A 11 -18.09 -15.27 4.44
N ALA A 12 -18.79 -14.52 3.60
CA ALA A 12 -19.14 -14.94 2.26
C ALA A 12 -17.98 -14.61 1.31
N TYR A 13 -17.06 -15.57 1.15
CA TYR A 13 -15.96 -15.41 0.20
C TYR A 13 -16.47 -15.36 -1.24
N PRO A 14 -15.96 -14.44 -2.07
CA PRO A 14 -16.36 -14.40 -3.47
C PRO A 14 -15.89 -15.66 -4.19
N PRO A 15 -16.66 -16.16 -5.16
CA PRO A 15 -16.28 -17.33 -5.92
C PRO A 15 -15.01 -17.04 -6.75
N ALA A 16 -14.05 -17.94 -6.70
CA ALA A 16 -12.85 -17.92 -7.53
C ALA A 16 -12.93 -19.09 -8.53
N ARG A 17 -12.89 -18.78 -9.84
CA ARG A 17 -12.83 -19.84 -10.86
C ARG A 17 -11.56 -20.66 -10.66
N ARG A 18 -11.70 -21.97 -10.81
CA ARG A 18 -10.59 -22.91 -10.87
C ARG A 18 -10.46 -23.41 -12.30
N ASP A 19 -9.25 -23.35 -12.83
CA ASP A 19 -8.90 -23.93 -14.12
C ASP A 19 -8.08 -25.20 -13.92
N ASP A 20 -8.74 -26.33 -13.70
CA ASP A 20 -8.07 -27.60 -13.42
C ASP A 20 -7.31 -28.16 -14.66
N SER A 21 -7.33 -27.47 -15.80
CA SER A 21 -6.57 -27.86 -17.01
C SER A 21 -5.10 -27.44 -16.97
N VAL A 22 -4.74 -26.45 -16.14
CA VAL A 22 -3.38 -25.95 -16.03
C VAL A 22 -2.57 -26.84 -15.07
N VAL A 23 -1.66 -27.63 -15.63
CA VAL A 23 -0.78 -28.54 -14.87
C VAL A 23 0.62 -28.49 -15.47
N ASP A 24 1.59 -28.09 -14.67
CA ASP A 24 3.01 -28.09 -15.04
C ASP A 24 3.69 -29.41 -14.66
N ASP A 25 4.77 -29.77 -15.36
CA ASP A 25 5.62 -30.91 -15.03
C ASP A 25 7.01 -30.43 -14.62
N TYR A 26 7.36 -30.68 -13.36
CA TYR A 26 8.68 -30.39 -12.82
C TYR A 26 9.37 -31.69 -12.44
N HIS A 27 10.35 -32.09 -13.25
CA HIS A 27 11.15 -33.30 -13.03
C HIS A 27 10.31 -34.59 -12.89
N GLY A 28 9.22 -34.71 -13.65
CA GLY A 28 8.29 -35.83 -13.60
C GLY A 28 7.18 -35.68 -12.55
N VAL A 29 7.16 -34.58 -11.80
CA VAL A 29 6.10 -34.28 -10.82
C VAL A 29 5.09 -33.33 -11.45
N LYS A 30 3.83 -33.76 -11.53
CA LYS A 30 2.71 -32.93 -12.02
C LYS A 30 2.22 -31.99 -10.92
N ILE A 31 2.20 -30.69 -11.19
CA ILE A 31 1.77 -29.64 -10.24
C ILE A 31 0.61 -28.85 -10.87
N PRO A 32 -0.62 -28.97 -10.36
CA PRO A 32 -1.76 -28.20 -10.86
C PRO A 32 -1.70 -26.75 -10.37
N ASP A 33 -1.95 -25.80 -11.26
CA ASP A 33 -2.05 -24.38 -10.95
C ASP A 33 -3.41 -23.81 -11.38
N PRO A 34 -4.48 -24.10 -10.62
CA PRO A 34 -5.85 -23.78 -11.00
C PRO A 34 -6.17 -22.27 -11.01
N TYR A 35 -5.24 -21.42 -10.55
CA TYR A 35 -5.42 -19.99 -10.46
C TYR A 35 -4.41 -19.20 -11.29
N ARG A 36 -3.73 -19.85 -12.25
CA ARG A 36 -2.83 -19.22 -13.22
C ARG A 36 -3.41 -17.98 -13.90
N TRP A 37 -4.73 -17.94 -14.10
CA TRP A 37 -5.42 -16.78 -14.69
C TRP A 37 -5.25 -15.49 -13.86
N LEU A 38 -5.00 -15.58 -12.55
CA LEU A 38 -4.71 -14.43 -11.69
C LEU A 38 -3.35 -13.78 -11.99
N GLU A 39 -2.47 -14.44 -12.74
CA GLU A 39 -1.16 -13.88 -13.14
C GLU A 39 -1.28 -12.82 -14.23
N ASP A 40 -2.42 -12.72 -14.92
CA ASP A 40 -2.73 -11.62 -15.84
C ASP A 40 -3.49 -10.50 -15.10
N PRO A 41 -2.80 -9.41 -14.72
CA PRO A 41 -3.43 -8.30 -13.98
C PRO A 41 -4.35 -7.45 -14.86
N ASP A 42 -4.20 -7.49 -16.18
CA ASP A 42 -4.96 -6.65 -17.11
C ASP A 42 -6.27 -7.32 -17.54
N SER A 43 -6.44 -8.62 -17.27
CA SER A 43 -7.67 -9.34 -17.56
C SER A 43 -8.86 -8.81 -16.73
N GLU A 44 -10.04 -8.77 -17.35
CA GLU A 44 -11.26 -8.35 -16.67
C GLU A 44 -11.66 -9.31 -15.54
N GLU A 45 -11.36 -10.61 -15.68
CA GLU A 45 -11.63 -11.62 -14.64
C GLU A 45 -10.80 -11.33 -13.37
N THR A 46 -9.50 -11.03 -13.52
CA THR A 46 -8.63 -10.66 -12.38
C THR A 46 -9.06 -9.36 -11.73
N LYS A 47 -9.41 -8.33 -12.52
CA LYS A 47 -9.92 -7.06 -11.96
C LYS A 47 -11.20 -7.25 -11.17
N GLU A 48 -12.16 -8.02 -11.70
CA GLU A 48 -13.42 -8.32 -11.02
C GLU A 48 -13.18 -9.12 -9.73
N PHE A 49 -12.25 -10.07 -9.76
CA PHE A 49 -11.87 -10.82 -8.56
C PHE A 49 -11.24 -9.91 -7.49
N VAL A 50 -10.31 -9.04 -7.87
CA VAL A 50 -9.69 -8.07 -6.96
C VAL A 50 -10.72 -7.14 -6.35
N ALA A 51 -11.66 -6.62 -7.16
CA ALA A 51 -12.73 -5.75 -6.67
C ALA A 51 -13.61 -6.44 -5.61
N ARG A 52 -14.01 -7.69 -5.87
CA ARG A 52 -14.80 -8.49 -4.92
C ARG A 52 -14.04 -8.81 -3.62
N GLN A 53 -12.74 -9.06 -3.71
CA GLN A 53 -11.90 -9.25 -2.52
C GLN A 53 -11.72 -7.95 -1.72
N ALA A 54 -11.55 -6.81 -2.41
CA ALA A 54 -11.47 -5.50 -1.76
C ALA A 54 -12.77 -5.14 -1.02
N GLU A 55 -13.94 -5.45 -1.60
CA GLU A 55 -15.24 -5.25 -0.96
C GLU A 55 -15.40 -6.12 0.30
N LEU A 56 -15.01 -7.40 0.22
CA LEU A 56 -15.01 -8.28 1.39
C LEU A 56 -14.08 -7.75 2.49
N ALA A 57 -12.88 -7.32 2.12
CA ALA A 57 -11.91 -6.77 3.06
C ALA A 57 -12.44 -5.51 3.74
N GLU A 58 -13.02 -4.57 2.98
CA GLU A 58 -13.62 -3.37 3.54
C GLU A 58 -14.82 -3.68 4.45
N THR A 59 -15.63 -4.68 4.13
CA THR A 59 -16.73 -5.13 4.99
C THR A 59 -16.20 -5.62 6.35
N VAL A 60 -15.14 -6.42 6.35
CA VAL A 60 -14.49 -6.91 7.58
C VAL A 60 -13.87 -5.76 8.36
N LEU A 61 -13.14 -4.87 7.69
CA LEU A 61 -12.45 -3.74 8.32
C LEU A 61 -13.42 -2.66 8.83
N ALA A 62 -14.59 -2.50 8.21
CA ALA A 62 -15.66 -1.62 8.70
C ALA A 62 -16.24 -2.11 10.04
N GLY A 63 -16.18 -3.41 10.31
CA GLY A 63 -16.54 -3.99 11.60
C GLY A 63 -15.50 -3.75 12.71
N CYS A 64 -14.33 -3.19 12.40
CA CYS A 64 -13.28 -2.93 13.38
C CYS A 64 -13.51 -1.57 14.08
N PRO A 65 -13.90 -1.55 15.37
CA PRO A 65 -14.29 -0.32 16.06
C PRO A 65 -13.13 0.67 16.24
N ASP A 66 -11.90 0.17 16.30
CA ASP A 66 -10.72 1.00 16.59
C ASP A 66 -10.05 1.58 15.33
N ARG A 67 -10.55 1.27 14.12
CA ARG A 67 -9.91 1.66 12.85
C ARG A 67 -9.75 3.18 12.72
N GLU A 68 -10.79 3.95 13.02
CA GLU A 68 -10.74 5.41 12.92
C GLU A 68 -9.90 6.05 14.02
N ASN A 69 -9.97 5.52 15.25
CA ASN A 69 -9.15 6.00 16.36
C ASN A 69 -7.66 5.81 16.06
N LEU A 70 -7.27 4.63 15.56
CA LEU A 70 -5.89 4.34 15.19
C LEU A 70 -5.43 5.24 14.03
N ARG A 71 -6.28 5.43 13.01
CA ARG A 71 -5.98 6.36 11.91
C ARG A 71 -5.74 7.78 12.43
N GLY A 72 -6.57 8.26 13.35
CA GLY A 72 -6.42 9.57 13.98
C GLY A 72 -5.11 9.72 14.73
N GLU A 73 -4.74 8.76 15.56
CA GLU A 73 -3.48 8.80 16.32
C GLU A 73 -2.25 8.73 15.41
N ILE A 74 -2.27 7.86 14.39
CA ILE A 74 -1.16 7.78 13.42
C ILE A 74 -1.02 9.11 12.68
N THR A 75 -2.11 9.68 12.17
CA THR A 75 -2.09 10.98 11.48
C THR A 75 -1.52 12.07 12.40
N ARG A 76 -1.98 12.15 13.65
CA ARG A 76 -1.49 13.13 14.63
C ARG A 76 0.01 12.99 14.88
N LEU A 77 0.53 11.77 14.98
CA LEU A 77 1.95 11.52 15.21
C LEU A 77 2.80 11.85 13.98
N PHE A 78 2.26 11.65 12.78
CA PHE A 78 2.95 11.93 11.51
C PHE A 78 2.83 13.39 11.05
N ASP A 79 1.88 14.17 11.58
CA ASP A 79 1.71 15.58 11.22
C ASP A 79 2.71 16.50 11.93
N HIS A 80 3.98 16.38 11.52
CA HIS A 80 5.05 17.28 11.95
C HIS A 80 6.10 17.45 10.85
N PRO A 81 6.76 18.63 10.75
CA PRO A 81 7.75 18.88 9.73
C PRO A 81 8.98 17.98 9.90
N ARG A 82 9.44 17.39 8.80
CA ARG A 82 10.61 16.52 8.74
C ARG A 82 11.60 17.03 7.72
N HIS A 83 12.86 17.11 8.11
CA HIS A 83 13.98 17.48 7.25
C HIS A 83 14.94 16.30 7.10
N GLY A 84 15.27 15.95 5.86
CA GLY A 84 16.36 15.04 5.55
C GLY A 84 17.72 15.71 5.77
N ALA A 85 18.75 14.89 5.95
CA ALA A 85 20.11 15.39 6.06
C ALA A 85 20.52 16.14 4.77
N PRO A 86 21.04 17.38 4.88
CA PRO A 86 21.43 18.14 3.71
C PRO A 86 22.67 17.54 3.05
N PHE A 87 22.73 17.59 1.72
CA PHE A 87 23.90 17.18 0.94
C PHE A 87 24.32 18.29 -0.03
N ARG A 88 25.63 18.46 -0.20
CA ARG A 88 26.21 19.53 -1.03
C ARG A 88 26.53 19.03 -2.43
N ARG A 89 26.23 19.85 -3.45
CA ARG A 89 26.75 19.73 -4.82
C ARG A 89 27.15 21.12 -5.32
N GLY A 90 28.44 21.31 -5.63
CA GLY A 90 28.99 22.62 -6.00
C GLY A 90 28.76 23.67 -4.90
N ASN A 91 28.12 24.79 -5.27
CA ASN A 91 27.80 25.90 -4.37
C ASN A 91 26.37 25.85 -3.79
N LYS A 92 25.72 24.67 -3.87
CA LYS A 92 24.33 24.49 -3.46
C LYS A 92 24.20 23.33 -2.46
N TYR A 93 23.30 23.51 -1.50
CA TYR A 93 22.83 22.47 -0.60
C TYR A 93 21.47 21.98 -1.06
N PHE A 94 21.23 20.68 -0.90
CA PHE A 94 19.99 20.03 -1.22
C PHE A 94 19.50 19.26 0.01
N TYR A 95 18.20 19.26 0.26
CA TYR A 95 17.60 18.45 1.30
C TYR A 95 16.16 18.12 0.96
N PHE A 96 15.68 16.97 1.43
CA PHE A 96 14.27 16.65 1.37
C PHE A 96 13.54 17.26 2.57
N HIS A 97 12.35 17.79 2.37
CA HIS A 97 11.48 18.24 3.44
C HIS A 97 10.04 17.83 3.18
N ASN A 98 9.36 17.46 4.26
CA ASN A 98 7.95 17.14 4.27
C ASN A 98 7.30 17.94 5.40
N SER A 99 6.27 18.72 5.11
CA SER A 99 5.59 19.56 6.10
C SER A 99 4.82 18.77 7.17
N GLY A 100 4.56 17.48 6.93
CA GLY A 100 3.93 16.56 7.86
C GLY A 100 3.17 15.46 7.12
N LEU A 101 2.13 15.85 6.39
CA LEU A 101 1.20 14.95 5.71
C LEU A 101 1.29 15.00 4.18
N GLN A 102 2.34 15.61 3.62
CA GLN A 102 2.57 15.54 2.18
C GLN A 102 2.76 14.08 1.77
N ALA A 103 2.14 13.68 0.66
CA ALA A 103 2.20 12.31 0.17
C ALA A 103 3.64 11.84 -0.08
N GLN A 104 4.52 12.76 -0.50
CA GLN A 104 5.94 12.53 -0.69
C GLN A 104 6.74 13.72 -0.13
N SER A 105 8.04 13.50 0.13
CA SER A 105 8.93 14.60 0.53
C SER A 105 9.35 15.40 -0.69
N VAL A 106 9.41 16.72 -0.55
CA VAL A 106 9.80 17.67 -1.59
C VAL A 106 11.30 17.92 -1.52
N LEU A 107 11.97 18.02 -2.67
CA LEU A 107 13.40 18.32 -2.74
C LEU A 107 13.61 19.84 -2.77
N TYR A 108 14.30 20.37 -1.77
CA TYR A 108 14.67 21.78 -1.69
C TYR A 108 16.14 21.98 -2.01
N MET A 109 16.45 23.16 -2.53
CA MET A 109 17.80 23.59 -2.85
C MET A 109 18.06 24.99 -2.26
N GLN A 110 19.19 25.16 -1.60
CA GLN A 110 19.67 26.43 -1.05
C GLN A 110 21.02 26.79 -1.66
N VAL A 111 21.15 28.02 -2.16
CA VAL A 111 22.47 28.57 -2.51
C VAL A 111 23.08 29.17 -1.24
N CYS A 112 24.40 29.03 -1.08
CA CYS A 112 25.13 29.43 0.12
C CYS A 112 25.01 30.94 0.51
N HIS A 113 24.31 31.78 -0.26
CA HIS A 113 24.12 33.22 -0.01
C HIS A 113 22.69 33.78 -0.19
N ASP A 114 21.69 33.09 -0.81
CA ASP A 114 20.23 33.45 -0.82
C ASP A 114 19.38 32.55 -1.77
N PRO A 115 18.04 32.70 -1.85
CA PRO A 115 16.98 31.93 -1.18
C PRO A 115 16.68 30.52 -1.80
N LEU A 116 15.76 29.79 -1.14
CA LEU A 116 15.30 28.42 -1.44
C LEU A 116 14.64 28.28 -2.83
N LEU A 117 15.10 27.33 -3.64
CA LEU A 117 14.36 26.82 -4.81
C LEU A 117 13.76 25.46 -4.44
N GLU A 118 12.45 25.32 -4.66
CA GLU A 118 11.66 24.12 -4.37
C GLU A 118 11.40 23.34 -5.66
N LEU A 119 11.60 22.02 -5.62
CA LEU A 119 11.25 21.09 -6.70
C LEU A 119 10.25 20.06 -6.16
N ASP A 120 8.98 20.28 -6.48
CA ASP A 120 7.85 19.41 -6.14
C ASP A 120 7.66 18.34 -7.24
N PRO A 121 7.75 17.04 -6.92
CA PRO A 121 7.64 15.94 -7.89
C PRO A 121 6.21 15.64 -8.36
#